data_AF-A0A918N3Y7-F1
#
_entry.id   AF-A0A918N3Y7-F1
#
_cell.length_a   1.000
_cell.length_b   1.000
_cell.length_c   1.000
_cell.angle_alpha   90.00
_cell.angle_beta   90.00
_cell.angle_gamma   90.00
#
_symmetry.space_group_name_H-M   'P 1'
#
loop_
_entity.id
_entity.type
_entity.pdbx_description
1 polymer ?
#
loop_
_entity_poly.entity_id
_entity_poly.type
_entity_poly.pdbx_seq_one_letter_code
_entity_poly.pdbx_strand_id
1 'polypeptide(L)'
;MNIFISICGMLFLFFLVLFFKYRVLSSNTVIIIDSSIQYKIVDIEQKDYLRYSFESLNKNKRVWLDDSSGTIKWLYVNKADFDRLWPESPFKMVEKNYYIKAKFKLKKMFFGDYSIAKVIAFEKVTGRPNIKK
;
A
#
# COMPACT_ATOMS: atom_id res chain seq x y z
N MET A 1 6.15 -40.29 7.93
CA MET A 1 6.52 -39.69 6.63
C MET A 1 5.30 -39.11 5.90
N ASN A 2 4.20 -39.86 5.74
CA ASN A 2 3.01 -39.40 5.02
C ASN A 2 2.31 -38.16 5.63
N ILE A 3 2.21 -38.07 6.97
CA ILE A 3 1.63 -36.91 7.65
C ILE A 3 2.44 -35.63 7.37
N PHE A 4 3.77 -35.73 7.42
CA PHE A 4 4.65 -34.60 7.15
C PHE A 4 4.51 -34.09 5.71
N ILE A 5 4.49 -35.01 4.73
CA ILE A 5 4.27 -34.67 3.31
C ILE A 5 2.90 -34.00 3.12
N SER A 6 1.86 -34.52 3.79
CA SER A 6 0.51 -33.94 3.73
C SER A 6 0.46 -32.52 4.31
N ILE A 7 1.14 -32.26 5.42
CA ILE A 7 1.21 -30.93 6.04
C ILE A 7 1.96 -29.96 5.12
N CYS A 8 3.11 -30.37 4.58
CA CYS A 8 3.87 -29.57 3.61
C CYS A 8 3.05 -29.26 2.36
N GLY A 9 2.29 -30.24 1.84
CA GLY A 9 1.41 -30.05 0.69
C GLY A 9 0.31 -29.03 0.96
N MET A 10 -0.34 -29.09 2.14
CA MET A 10 -1.39 -28.15 2.51
C MET A 10 -0.84 -26.72 2.70
N LEU A 11 0.33 -26.58 3.32
CA LEU A 11 1.02 -25.28 3.43
C LEU A 11 1.37 -24.72 2.05
N PHE A 12 1.92 -25.54 1.16
CA PHE A 12 2.24 -25.12 -0.20
C PHE A 12 1.00 -24.64 -0.96
N LEU A 13 -0.11 -25.39 -0.87
CA LEU A 13 -1.38 -25.00 -1.49
C LEU A 13 -1.89 -23.67 -0.93
N PHE A 14 -1.78 -23.46 0.38
CA PHE A 14 -2.17 -22.21 1.03
C PHE A 14 -1.36 -21.02 0.49
N PHE A 15 -0.03 -21.15 0.41
CA PHE A 15 0.82 -20.10 -0.20
C PHE A 15 0.49 -19.85 -1.66
N LEU A 16 0.15 -20.89 -2.41
CA LEU A 16 -0.24 -20.80 -3.81
C LEU A 16 -1.53 -19.99 -3.95
N VAL A 17 -2.55 -20.26 -3.15
CA VAL A 17 -3.80 -19.47 -3.15
C VAL A 17 -3.53 -18.00 -2.82
N LEU A 18 -2.70 -17.70 -1.83
CA LEU A 18 -2.33 -16.33 -1.50
C LEU A 18 -1.58 -15.64 -2.65
N PHE A 19 -0.68 -16.36 -3.32
CA PHE A 19 0.04 -15.85 -4.48
C PHE A 19 -0.91 -15.48 -5.60
N PHE A 20 -1.84 -16.36 -5.98
CA PHE A 20 -2.82 -16.07 -7.02
C PHE A 20 -3.72 -14.89 -6.63
N LYS A 21 -4.14 -14.82 -5.35
CA LYS A 21 -4.98 -13.73 -4.85
C LYS A 21 -4.30 -12.35 -4.91
N TYR A 22 -3.02 -12.27 -4.56
CA TYR A 22 -2.30 -11.01 -4.36
C TYR A 22 -1.29 -10.66 -5.46
N ARG A 23 -1.18 -11.46 -6.53
CA ARG A 23 -0.28 -11.16 -7.65
C ARG A 23 -0.95 -11.24 -9.03
N VAL A 24 -2.09 -11.93 -9.16
CA VAL A 24 -2.76 -12.07 -10.47
C VAL A 24 -3.56 -10.82 -10.82
N LEU A 25 -3.17 -10.23 -11.94
CA LEU A 25 -3.82 -9.05 -12.51
C LEU A 25 -5.07 -9.48 -13.28
N SER A 26 -6.19 -8.78 -13.06
CA SER A 26 -7.43 -9.03 -13.80
C SER A 26 -7.35 -8.51 -15.22
N SER A 27 -6.77 -7.32 -15.38
CA SER A 27 -6.67 -6.62 -16.64
C SER A 27 -5.38 -5.81 -16.73
N ASN A 28 -4.99 -5.47 -17.96
CA ASN A 28 -3.92 -4.51 -18.20
C ASN A 28 -4.35 -3.05 -17.99
N THR A 29 -5.56 -2.81 -17.48
CA THR A 29 -6.06 -1.47 -17.20
C THR A 29 -5.19 -0.81 -16.14
N VAL A 30 -4.56 0.30 -16.55
CA VAL A 30 -3.76 1.13 -15.67
C VAL A 30 -4.67 2.19 -15.05
N ILE A 31 -4.65 2.27 -13.73
CA ILE A 31 -5.33 3.28 -12.95
C ILE A 31 -4.26 4.27 -12.47
N ILE A 32 -4.51 5.56 -12.73
CA ILE A 32 -3.70 6.65 -12.23
C ILE A 32 -4.49 7.35 -11.13
N ILE A 33 -3.89 7.45 -9.95
CA ILE A 33 -4.49 8.15 -8.81
C ILE A 33 -3.62 9.35 -8.51
N ASP A 34 -4.23 10.52 -8.42
CA ASP A 34 -3.59 11.74 -7.94
C ASP A 34 -4.19 12.08 -6.57
N SER A 35 -3.39 11.95 -5.51
CA SER A 35 -3.88 12.17 -4.15
C SER A 35 -2.81 12.66 -3.20
N SER A 36 -3.24 13.35 -2.16
CA SER A 36 -2.41 13.78 -1.04
C SER A 36 -2.18 12.63 -0.08
N ILE A 37 -1.01 12.60 0.56
CA ILE A 37 -0.68 11.58 1.53
C ILE A 37 -1.32 11.90 2.88
N GLN A 38 -2.05 10.93 3.43
CA GLN A 38 -2.48 10.95 4.82
C GLN A 38 -1.45 10.20 5.69
N TYR A 39 -1.02 10.84 6.77
CA TYR A 39 -0.05 10.26 7.69
C TYR A 39 -0.77 9.68 8.90
N LYS A 40 -0.81 8.33 8.99
CA LYS A 40 -1.27 7.63 10.20
C LYS A 40 -0.10 7.33 11.11
N ILE A 41 -0.16 7.81 12.36
CA ILE A 41 0.87 7.52 13.37
C ILE A 41 0.72 6.08 13.87
N VAL A 42 -0.52 5.66 14.09
CA VAL A 42 -0.86 4.34 14.61
C VAL A 42 -1.83 3.67 13.65
N ASP A 43 -1.47 2.47 13.16
CA ASP A 43 -2.24 1.75 12.15
C ASP A 43 -2.79 0.43 12.73
N ILE A 44 -3.78 0.56 13.64
CA ILE A 44 -4.41 -0.55 14.38
C ILE A 44 -5.63 -1.13 13.65
N GLU A 45 -6.30 -0.37 12.78
CA GLU A 45 -7.58 -0.75 12.15
C GLU A 45 -7.43 -1.72 10.96
N GLN A 46 -6.55 -2.70 11.05
CA GLN A 46 -6.20 -3.53 9.91
C GLN A 46 -7.23 -4.64 9.69
N LYS A 47 -8.26 -4.38 8.88
CA LYS A 47 -9.13 -5.47 8.35
C LYS A 47 -8.40 -6.41 7.38
N ASP A 48 -7.14 -6.12 7.04
CA ASP A 48 -6.36 -6.78 5.98
C ASP A 48 -5.00 -7.31 6.48
N TYR A 49 -5.02 -8.06 7.60
CA TYR A 49 -3.81 -8.62 8.21
C TYR A 49 -3.01 -9.55 7.28
N LEU A 50 -3.71 -10.36 6.47
CA LEU A 50 -3.08 -11.34 5.59
C LEU A 50 -2.26 -10.66 4.48
N ARG A 51 -2.85 -9.68 3.79
CA ARG A 51 -2.12 -8.94 2.77
C ARG A 51 -1.04 -8.06 3.38
N TYR A 52 -1.32 -7.41 4.50
CA TYR A 52 -0.31 -6.61 5.21
C TYR A 52 0.93 -7.45 5.53
N SER A 53 0.75 -8.65 6.05
CA SER A 53 1.85 -9.58 6.35
C SER A 53 2.59 -9.99 5.08
N PHE A 54 1.85 -10.38 4.03
CA PHE A 54 2.43 -10.79 2.75
C PHE A 54 3.23 -9.67 2.06
N GLU A 55 2.72 -8.45 2.08
CA GLU A 55 3.39 -7.29 1.47
C GLU A 55 4.56 -6.80 2.31
N SER A 56 4.46 -6.86 3.64
CA SER A 56 5.57 -6.53 4.55
C SER A 56 6.78 -7.45 4.35
N LEU A 57 6.54 -8.75 4.16
CA LEU A 57 7.60 -9.71 3.79
C LEU A 57 8.30 -9.32 2.48
N ASN A 58 7.55 -8.75 1.54
CA ASN A 58 8.06 -8.25 0.26
C ASN A 58 8.60 -6.81 0.32
N LYS A 59 8.81 -6.25 1.53
CA LYS A 59 9.28 -4.88 1.75
C LYS A 59 8.39 -3.81 1.11
N ASN A 60 7.11 -4.09 0.94
CA ASN A 60 6.11 -3.11 0.53
C ASN A 60 5.45 -2.51 1.77
N LYS A 61 5.17 -1.22 1.74
CA LYS A 61 4.57 -0.47 2.84
C LYS A 61 3.24 0.14 2.41
N ARG A 62 2.30 0.20 3.35
CA ARG A 62 1.01 0.83 3.15
C ARG A 62 1.14 2.35 3.26
N VAL A 63 0.50 3.06 2.34
CA VAL A 63 0.37 4.51 2.30
C VAL A 63 -1.12 4.84 2.30
N TRP A 64 -1.53 5.72 3.21
CA TRP A 64 -2.90 6.20 3.27
C TRP A 64 -3.06 7.41 2.36
N LEU A 65 -4.16 7.45 1.65
CA LEU A 65 -4.51 8.56 0.78
C LEU A 65 -5.55 9.42 1.49
N ASP A 66 -5.52 10.73 1.22
CA ASP A 66 -6.57 11.62 1.66
C ASP A 66 -7.90 11.26 0.96
N ASP A 67 -9.03 11.49 1.63
CA ASP A 67 -10.37 11.10 1.18
C ASP A 67 -10.77 11.74 -0.17
N SER A 68 -9.99 12.71 -0.66
CA SER A 68 -10.14 13.33 -1.97
C SER A 68 -10.07 12.35 -3.16
N SER A 69 -9.45 11.17 -3.01
CA SER A 69 -9.38 10.14 -4.07
C SER A 69 -10.60 9.21 -4.15
N GLY A 70 -11.63 9.43 -3.33
CA GLY A 70 -12.93 8.75 -3.44
C GLY A 70 -12.91 7.30 -2.92
N THR A 71 -12.60 6.32 -3.77
CA THR A 71 -12.85 4.89 -3.48
C THR A 71 -11.68 4.16 -2.81
N ILE A 72 -10.45 4.67 -2.98
CA ILE A 72 -9.24 3.98 -2.52
C ILE A 72 -8.64 4.75 -1.35
N LYS A 73 -8.74 4.16 -0.16
CA LYS A 73 -8.27 4.76 1.10
C LYS A 73 -6.79 4.53 1.36
N TRP A 74 -6.24 3.44 0.83
CA TRP A 74 -4.83 3.10 1.01
C TRP A 74 -4.32 2.28 -0.17
N LEU A 75 -3.00 2.35 -0.36
CA LEU A 75 -2.26 1.62 -1.37
C LEU A 75 -1.02 0.99 -0.73
N TYR A 76 -0.49 -0.07 -1.35
CA TYR A 76 0.85 -0.56 -1.02
C TYR A 76 1.84 -0.05 -2.06
N VAL A 77 2.97 0.51 -1.61
CA VAL A 77 4.09 0.94 -2.44
C VAL A 77 5.34 0.20 -2.01
N ASN A 78 6.36 0.16 -2.86
CA ASN A 78 7.65 -0.38 -2.44
C ASN A 78 8.29 0.50 -1.35
N LYS A 79 9.22 -0.04 -0.56
CA LYS A 79 9.91 0.72 0.50
C LYS A 79 10.61 1.99 0.01
N ALA A 80 11.25 1.97 -1.16
CA ALA A 80 11.96 3.13 -1.69
C ALA A 80 11.02 4.28 -2.09
N ASP A 81 9.84 3.96 -2.61
CA ASP A 81 8.76 4.90 -2.91
C ASP A 81 8.16 5.43 -1.61
N PHE A 82 7.96 4.55 -0.61
CA PHE A 82 7.48 4.96 0.70
C PHE A 82 8.41 5.96 1.36
N ASP A 83 9.71 5.68 1.41
CA ASP A 83 10.68 6.54 2.09
C ASP A 83 10.80 7.91 1.36
N ARG A 84 10.47 7.99 0.07
CA ARG A 84 10.33 9.25 -0.68
C ARG A 84 9.06 10.03 -0.33
N LEU A 85 7.95 9.33 -0.11
CA LEU A 85 6.68 9.91 0.32
C LEU A 85 6.64 10.25 1.82
N TRP A 86 7.57 9.70 2.59
CA TRP A 86 7.70 9.93 4.03
C TRP A 86 9.16 10.32 4.37
N PRO A 87 9.63 11.49 3.89
CA PRO A 87 11.03 11.89 4.07
C PRO A 87 11.36 12.29 5.51
N GLU A 88 10.37 12.75 6.28
CA GLU A 88 10.55 13.15 7.68
C GLU A 88 9.28 12.90 8.51
N SER A 89 9.36 13.10 9.82
CA SER A 89 8.21 12.96 10.72
C SER A 89 7.09 13.93 10.33
N PRO A 90 5.80 13.49 10.32
CA PRO A 90 4.68 14.37 10.00
C PRO A 90 4.61 15.61 10.91
N PHE A 91 5.08 15.51 12.14
CA PHE A 91 5.17 16.66 13.06
C PHE A 91 6.14 17.75 12.56
N LYS A 92 7.29 17.35 12.00
CA LYS A 92 8.23 18.30 11.37
C LYS A 92 7.67 18.89 10.08
N MET A 93 6.85 18.12 9.36
CA MET A 93 6.15 18.62 8.17
C MET A 93 5.10 19.68 8.53
N VAL A 94 4.44 19.56 9.69
CA VAL A 94 3.55 20.61 10.23
C VAL A 94 4.34 21.88 10.55
N GLU A 95 5.49 21.77 11.23
CA GLU A 95 6.35 22.92 11.53
C GLU A 95 6.82 23.65 10.27
N LYS A 96 7.16 22.90 9.23
CA LYS A 96 7.59 23.42 7.92
C LYS A 96 6.43 23.78 6.98
N ASN A 97 5.18 23.61 7.42
CA ASN A 97 3.95 23.90 6.69
C ASN A 97 3.91 23.34 5.25
N TYR A 98 4.23 22.05 5.09
CA TYR A 98 4.07 21.37 3.81
C TYR A 98 3.50 19.96 3.93
N TYR A 99 2.89 19.49 2.85
CA TYR A 99 2.45 18.11 2.67
C TYR A 99 2.94 17.56 1.35
N ILE A 100 2.78 16.24 1.16
CA ILE A 100 3.18 15.56 -0.08
C ILE A 100 1.93 15.19 -0.85
N LYS A 101 1.94 15.53 -2.13
CA LYS A 101 0.98 15.07 -3.13
C LYS A 101 1.68 14.14 -4.10
N ALA A 102 1.05 13.05 -4.46
CA ALA A 102 1.67 12.03 -5.30
C ALA A 102 0.71 11.45 -6.31
N LYS A 103 1.27 11.13 -7.48
CA LYS A 103 0.62 10.38 -8.54
C LYS A 103 1.10 8.94 -8.49
N PHE A 104 0.13 8.03 -8.45
CA PHE A 104 0.33 6.61 -8.36
C PHE A 104 -0.15 5.93 -9.62
N LYS A 105 0.60 4.92 -10.06
CA LYS A 105 0.21 4.00 -11.13
C LYS A 105 0.00 2.62 -10.54
N LEU A 106 -1.19 2.06 -10.71
CA LEU A 106 -1.56 0.72 -10.25
C LEU A 106 -2.47 0.03 -11.28
N LYS A 107 -2.74 -1.26 -11.06
CA LYS A 107 -3.61 -2.09 -11.89
C LYS A 107 -4.62 -2.82 -11.01
N LYS A 108 -5.78 -3.19 -11.57
CA LYS A 108 -6.80 -3.97 -10.87
C LYS A 108 -6.40 -5.45 -10.82
N MET A 109 -6.44 -6.06 -9.64
CA MET A 109 -6.24 -7.49 -9.42
C MET A 109 -7.53 -8.28 -9.64
N PHE A 110 -7.39 -9.58 -9.90
CA PHE A 110 -8.52 -10.48 -10.18
C PHE A 110 -9.57 -10.50 -9.06
N PHE A 111 -9.12 -10.45 -7.81
CA PHE A 111 -10.00 -10.50 -6.62
C PHE A 111 -10.46 -9.12 -6.13
N GLY A 112 -10.50 -8.11 -7.01
CA GLY A 112 -11.08 -6.79 -6.73
C GLY A 112 -10.17 -5.80 -6.02
N ASP A 113 -9.00 -6.23 -5.57
CA ASP A 113 -7.98 -5.37 -4.98
C ASP A 113 -7.07 -4.73 -6.05
N TYR A 114 -6.06 -3.96 -5.64
CA TYR A 114 -5.14 -3.24 -6.52
C TYR A 114 -3.71 -3.72 -6.40
N SER A 115 -2.96 -3.70 -7.50
CA SER A 115 -1.52 -3.99 -7.53
C SER A 115 -0.73 -3.09 -6.58
N ILE A 116 0.52 -3.47 -6.31
CA ILE A 116 1.50 -2.53 -5.73
C ILE A 116 1.53 -1.29 -6.62
N ALA A 117 1.34 -0.13 -6.00
CA ALA A 117 1.34 1.15 -6.64
C ALA A 117 2.79 1.61 -6.86
N LYS A 118 3.05 2.13 -8.06
CA LYS A 118 4.30 2.79 -8.42
C LYS A 118 4.11 4.29 -8.34
N VAL A 119 4.96 4.99 -7.60
CA VAL A 119 4.97 6.45 -7.58
C VAL A 119 5.56 6.93 -8.90
N ILE A 120 4.75 7.65 -9.70
CA ILE A 120 5.17 8.20 -10.99
C ILE A 120 5.57 9.67 -10.90
N ALA A 121 4.98 10.40 -9.96
CA ALA A 121 5.36 11.77 -9.64
C ALA A 121 4.99 12.06 -8.18
N PHE A 122 5.71 12.96 -7.53
CA PHE A 122 5.34 13.51 -6.25
C PHE A 122 5.88 14.93 -6.12
N GLU A 123 5.21 15.75 -5.34
CA GLU A 123 5.56 17.13 -5.10
C GLU A 123 5.30 17.52 -3.64
N LYS A 124 6.07 18.49 -3.15
CA LYS A 124 5.81 19.13 -1.85
C LYS A 124 4.93 20.33 -2.09
N VAL A 125 3.78 20.36 -1.43
CA VAL A 125 2.80 21.44 -1.56
C VAL A 125 2.72 22.18 -0.23
N THR A 126 2.69 23.51 -0.29
CA THR A 126 2.52 24.35 0.90
C THR A 126 1.16 24.10 1.53
N GLY A 127 1.14 23.86 2.84
CA GLY A 127 -0.06 23.59 3.62
C GLY A 127 0.17 22.58 4.74
N ARG A 128 -0.79 22.44 5.64
CA ARG A 128 -0.69 21.47 6.74
C ARG A 128 -0.89 20.04 6.22
N PRO A 129 -0.03 19.08 6.61
CA PRO A 129 -0.25 17.67 6.30
C PRO A 129 -1.46 17.11 7.05
N ASN A 130 -2.17 16.19 6.40
CA ASN A 130 -3.28 15.46 7.01
C ASN A 130 -2.72 14.35 7.90
N ILE A 131 -2.81 14.53 9.22
CA ILE A 131 -2.33 13.56 10.22
C ILE A 131 -3.54 12.97 10.92
N LYS A 132 -3.63 11.64 10.90
CA LYS A 132 -4.65 10.89 11.65
C LYS A 132 -3.96 10.10 12.77
N LYS A 133 -4.50 10.26 13.98
CA LYS A 133 -4.01 9.55 15.17
C LYS A 133 -4.43 8.10 15.14
#